data_AF-A0A532DME4-F1
#
_entry.id   AF-A0A532DME4-F1
#
_cell.length_a   1.000
_cell.length_b   1.000
_cell.length_c   1.000
_cell.angle_alpha   90.00
_cell.angle_beta   90.00
_cell.angle_gamma   90.00
#
_symmetry.space_group_name_H-M   'P 1'
#
loop_
_entity.id
_entity.type
_entity.pdbx_description
1 polymer ?
#
loop_
_entity_poly.entity_id
_entity_poly.type
_entity_poly.pdbx_seq_one_letter_code
_entity_poly.pdbx_strand_id
1 'polypeptide(L)'
;MTIWIDNGKSPDEPYSARLGFWLPPNSPYGNFQLKLMKICQRIDEANRRLTESRAFWEQARPDGISPPNALQRHIYANEQAIYLLRRTADEMISLIWCLSEWQTKGGCPEKIKVDCIGALLDLSPEEYLKPWTPHIHMLTQLNEIANAFKHSFVDSDINVIGRDEPCVYALSLDRNKLASGVQFHGVSLMWLAKAFTAFYKDGMDWLRAFSEQNLPPPVNEQVKDASH
;
A
#
# COMPACT_ATOMS: atom_id res chain seq x y z
N MET A 1 -12.67 -18.37 3.49
CA MET A 1 -12.75 -16.89 3.61
C MET A 1 -11.60 -16.32 2.81
N THR A 2 -11.77 -15.27 2.02
CA THR A 2 -10.71 -14.79 1.13
C THR A 2 -9.90 -13.69 1.83
N ILE A 3 -8.56 -13.69 1.67
CA ILE A 3 -7.67 -12.66 2.24
C ILE A 3 -7.23 -11.75 1.10
N TRP A 4 -8.11 -10.84 0.70
CA TRP A 4 -7.83 -9.89 -0.39
C TRP A 4 -8.04 -8.45 0.07
N ILE A 5 -7.22 -7.58 -0.50
CA ILE A 5 -7.52 -6.16 -0.64
C ILE A 5 -8.64 -6.03 -1.66
N ASP A 6 -9.78 -5.48 -1.24
CA ASP A 6 -10.88 -5.19 -2.16
C ASP A 6 -10.60 -3.88 -2.92
N ASN A 7 -10.11 -4.03 -4.15
CA ASN A 7 -9.93 -2.95 -5.12
C ASN A 7 -11.06 -2.88 -6.17
N GLY A 8 -12.20 -3.56 -5.92
CA GLY A 8 -13.35 -3.59 -6.82
C GLY A 8 -13.24 -4.57 -7.99
N LYS A 9 -12.22 -5.43 -8.02
CA LYS A 9 -12.06 -6.51 -9.01
C LYS A 9 -11.29 -7.70 -8.44
N SER A 10 -11.29 -8.83 -9.16
CA SER A 10 -10.34 -9.91 -8.86
C SER A 10 -8.92 -9.60 -9.40
N PRO A 11 -7.87 -10.23 -8.85
CA PRO A 11 -6.48 -9.97 -9.28
C PRO A 11 -6.22 -10.24 -10.76
N ASP A 12 -6.93 -11.21 -11.35
CA ASP A 12 -6.74 -11.64 -12.74
C ASP A 12 -7.75 -11.01 -13.71
N GLU A 13 -8.70 -10.23 -13.20
CA GLU A 13 -9.53 -9.37 -14.05
C GLU A 13 -8.68 -8.23 -14.65
N PRO A 14 -8.86 -7.91 -15.94
CA PRO A 14 -8.12 -6.84 -16.59
C PRO A 14 -8.49 -5.48 -15.98
N TYR A 15 -7.54 -4.54 -16.02
CA TYR A 15 -7.79 -3.15 -15.65
C TYR A 15 -8.86 -2.54 -16.57
N SER A 16 -9.97 -2.08 -16.01
CA SER A 16 -11.05 -1.44 -16.76
C SER A 16 -11.11 0.06 -16.50
N ALA A 17 -11.70 0.81 -17.44
CA ALA A 17 -11.86 2.25 -17.32
C ALA A 17 -12.65 2.68 -16.06
N ARG A 18 -13.47 1.78 -15.47
CA ARG A 18 -14.23 2.05 -14.24
C ARG A 18 -13.35 2.21 -13.00
N LEU A 19 -12.13 1.69 -13.03
CA LEU A 19 -11.15 1.79 -11.95
C LEU A 19 -10.23 3.00 -12.10
N GLY A 20 -10.28 3.64 -13.28
CA GLY A 20 -9.51 4.84 -13.58
C GLY A 20 -10.36 6.09 -13.50
N PHE A 21 -9.71 7.17 -13.13
CA PHE A 21 -10.17 8.54 -13.33
C PHE A 21 -8.95 9.34 -13.82
N TRP A 22 -9.21 10.57 -14.26
CA TRP A 22 -8.15 11.40 -14.82
C TRP A 22 -7.18 11.84 -13.72
N LEU A 23 -5.89 11.71 -13.99
CA LEU A 23 -4.85 12.42 -13.27
C LEU A 23 -3.90 13.06 -14.29
N PRO A 24 -3.20 14.15 -13.94
CA PRO A 24 -2.30 14.84 -14.85
C PRO A 24 -1.29 13.88 -15.52
N PRO A 25 -1.41 13.64 -16.84
CA PRO A 25 -0.51 12.70 -17.53
C PRO A 25 0.86 13.33 -17.80
N ASN A 26 0.95 14.66 -17.75
CA ASN A 26 2.16 15.45 -17.95
C ASN A 26 2.41 16.29 -16.70
N SER A 27 3.28 15.82 -15.81
CA SER A 27 3.77 16.59 -14.66
C SER A 27 5.31 16.61 -14.63
N PRO A 28 5.93 17.52 -13.87
CA PRO A 28 7.38 17.50 -13.63
C PRO A 28 7.91 16.17 -13.05
N TYR A 29 7.06 15.39 -12.38
CA TYR A 29 7.40 14.08 -11.82
C TYR A 29 6.92 12.89 -12.68
N GLY A 30 6.59 13.17 -13.95
CA GLY A 30 6.17 12.19 -14.94
C GLY A 30 4.66 12.05 -15.04
N ASN A 31 4.19 10.84 -15.32
CA ASN A 31 2.79 10.60 -15.66
C ASN A 31 2.01 10.05 -14.44
N PHE A 32 1.14 10.88 -13.86
CA PHE A 32 0.34 10.49 -12.69
C PHE A 32 -0.78 9.50 -13.04
N GLN A 33 -1.31 9.53 -14.27
CA GLN A 33 -2.23 8.51 -14.75
C GLN A 33 -1.57 7.11 -14.73
N LEU A 34 -0.32 7.02 -15.18
CA LEU A 34 0.43 5.76 -15.16
C LEU A 34 0.76 5.33 -13.71
N LYS A 35 1.03 6.26 -12.79
CA LYS A 35 1.22 5.93 -11.37
C LYS A 35 -0.04 5.30 -10.77
N LEU A 36 -1.22 5.86 -11.02
CA LEU A 36 -2.50 5.29 -10.58
C LEU A 36 -2.70 3.86 -11.11
N MET A 37 -2.47 3.66 -12.41
CA MET A 37 -2.57 2.33 -13.01
C MET A 37 -1.60 1.33 -12.35
N LYS A 38 -0.36 1.75 -12.05
CA LYS A 38 0.66 0.92 -11.40
C LYS A 38 0.31 0.59 -9.95
N ILE A 39 -0.30 1.53 -9.21
CA ILE A 39 -0.87 1.28 -7.88
C ILE A 39 -1.90 0.13 -7.96
N CYS A 40 -2.85 0.19 -8.90
CA CYS A 40 -3.85 -0.87 -9.07
C CYS A 40 -3.21 -2.22 -9.41
N GLN A 41 -2.25 -2.26 -10.34
CA GLN A 41 -1.53 -3.47 -10.73
C GLN A 41 -0.75 -4.10 -9.55
N ARG A 42 -0.20 -3.28 -8.64
CA ARG A 42 0.50 -3.81 -7.45
C ARG A 42 -0.44 -4.38 -6.41
N ILE A 43 -1.65 -3.83 -6.26
CA ILE A 43 -2.66 -4.44 -5.40
C ILE A 43 -3.04 -5.82 -5.92
N ASP A 44 -3.18 -5.98 -7.23
CA ASP A 44 -3.44 -7.29 -7.82
C ASP A 44 -2.34 -8.29 -7.48
N GLU A 45 -1.07 -7.88 -7.62
CA GLU A 45 0.05 -8.75 -7.27
C GLU A 45 0.11 -9.04 -5.77
N ALA A 46 -0.15 -8.05 -4.91
CA ALA A 46 -0.23 -8.25 -3.47
C ALA A 46 -1.32 -9.27 -3.12
N ASN A 47 -2.48 -9.21 -3.77
CA ASN A 47 -3.57 -10.17 -3.59
C ASN A 47 -3.18 -11.59 -4.02
N ARG A 48 -2.39 -11.74 -5.10
CA ARG A 48 -1.83 -13.05 -5.48
C ARG A 48 -0.92 -13.59 -4.37
N ARG A 49 -0.02 -12.78 -3.83
CA ARG A 49 0.87 -13.17 -2.72
C ARG A 49 0.08 -13.53 -1.44
N LEU A 50 -0.94 -12.76 -1.07
CA LEU A 50 -1.82 -13.07 0.07
C LEU A 50 -2.57 -14.40 -0.11
N THR A 51 -3.02 -14.68 -1.34
CA THR A 51 -3.69 -15.94 -1.69
C THR A 51 -2.75 -17.12 -1.55
N GLU A 52 -1.53 -17.01 -2.10
CA GLU A 52 -0.50 -18.03 -1.98
C GLU A 52 -0.12 -18.28 -0.52
N SER A 53 0.10 -17.21 0.24
CA SER A 53 0.40 -17.29 1.68
C SER A 53 -0.66 -18.09 2.43
N ARG A 54 -1.95 -17.81 2.18
CA ARG A 54 -3.04 -18.58 2.78
C ARG A 54 -3.00 -20.05 2.40
N ALA A 55 -2.83 -20.36 1.11
CA ALA A 55 -2.81 -21.74 0.63
C ALA A 55 -1.65 -22.54 1.25
N PHE A 56 -0.48 -21.93 1.43
CA PHE A 56 0.65 -22.56 2.09
C PHE A 56 0.48 -22.64 3.61
N TRP A 57 -0.15 -21.65 4.23
CA TRP A 57 -0.54 -21.73 5.64
C TRP A 57 -1.49 -22.91 5.91
N GLU A 58 -2.53 -23.10 5.08
CA GLU A 58 -3.47 -24.21 5.20
C GLU A 58 -2.75 -25.57 5.08
N GLN A 59 -1.71 -25.68 4.24
CA GLN A 59 -0.89 -26.88 4.08
C GLN A 59 0.10 -27.11 5.24
N ALA A 60 0.59 -26.04 5.87
CA ALA A 60 1.52 -26.11 6.98
C ALA A 60 0.84 -26.45 8.32
N ARG A 61 -0.50 -26.48 8.37
CA ARG A 61 -1.25 -26.79 9.58
C ARG A 61 -1.05 -28.26 10.03
N PRO A 62 -1.11 -28.54 11.34
CA PRO A 62 -0.68 -29.82 11.91
C PRO A 62 -1.60 -31.00 11.60
N ASP A 63 -2.72 -30.76 10.92
CA ASP A 63 -3.82 -31.71 10.76
C ASP A 63 -3.52 -32.78 9.66
N GLY A 64 -2.32 -32.78 9.07
CA GLY A 64 -1.87 -33.74 8.04
C GLY A 64 -0.35 -33.74 7.78
N ILE A 65 0.11 -34.47 6.75
CA ILE A 65 1.51 -34.44 6.30
C ILE A 65 1.76 -33.09 5.61
N SER A 66 2.32 -32.13 6.34
CA SER A 66 2.73 -30.85 5.77
C SER A 66 3.81 -31.08 4.70
N PRO A 67 3.65 -30.53 3.48
CA PRO A 67 4.74 -30.46 2.51
C PRO A 67 5.97 -29.84 3.18
N PRO A 68 7.19 -30.33 2.90
CA PRO A 68 8.40 -29.94 3.62
C PRO A 68 8.78 -28.45 3.46
N ASN A 69 8.17 -27.74 2.51
CA ASN A 69 8.44 -26.33 2.24
C ASN A 69 7.21 -25.41 2.42
N ALA A 70 6.08 -25.91 2.94
CA ALA A 70 4.85 -25.12 3.06
C ALA A 70 5.05 -23.88 3.94
N LEU A 71 5.72 -24.05 5.09
CA LEU A 71 6.02 -22.94 5.99
C LEU A 71 6.91 -21.87 5.33
N GLN A 72 8.00 -22.27 4.67
CA GLN A 72 8.89 -21.34 3.99
C GLN A 72 8.18 -20.58 2.87
N ARG A 73 7.33 -21.27 2.09
CA ARG A 73 6.55 -20.63 1.03
C ARG A 73 5.51 -19.66 1.57
N HIS A 74 4.89 -19.96 2.71
CA HIS A 74 4.04 -19.02 3.44
C HIS A 74 4.81 -17.75 3.84
N ILE A 75 6.00 -17.92 4.44
CA ILE A 75 6.86 -16.81 4.87
C ILE A 75 7.28 -15.93 3.68
N TYR A 76 7.78 -16.52 2.58
CA TYR A 76 8.16 -15.74 1.39
C TYR A 76 6.98 -15.02 0.74
N ALA A 77 5.81 -15.66 0.70
CA ALA A 77 4.60 -15.01 0.20
C ALA A 77 4.19 -13.82 1.09
N ASN A 78 4.36 -13.92 2.42
CA ASN A 78 4.13 -12.81 3.34
C ASN A 78 5.11 -11.65 3.08
N GLU A 79 6.41 -11.93 3.00
CA GLU A 79 7.43 -10.90 2.75
C GLU A 79 7.12 -10.13 1.45
N GLN A 80 6.79 -10.85 0.38
CA GLN A 80 6.44 -10.26 -0.90
C GLN A 80 5.13 -9.45 -0.83
N ALA A 81 4.12 -9.95 -0.13
CA ALA A 81 2.87 -9.22 0.08
C ALA A 81 3.13 -7.91 0.85
N ILE A 82 3.86 -7.96 1.96
CA ILE A 82 4.21 -6.78 2.76
C ILE A 82 5.01 -5.77 1.94
N TYR A 83 6.00 -6.22 1.17
CA TYR A 83 6.75 -5.34 0.28
C TYR A 83 5.84 -4.61 -0.72
N LEU A 84 4.93 -5.32 -1.38
CA LEU A 84 4.01 -4.75 -2.37
C LEU A 84 3.00 -3.79 -1.74
N LEU A 85 2.45 -4.15 -0.57
CA LEU A 85 1.54 -3.29 0.19
C LEU A 85 2.24 -2.01 0.64
N ARG A 86 3.45 -2.14 1.20
CA ARG A 86 4.29 -1.00 1.60
C ARG A 86 4.55 -0.08 0.41
N ARG A 87 5.03 -0.64 -0.70
CA ARG A 87 5.33 0.14 -1.90
C ARG A 87 4.10 0.86 -2.44
N THR A 88 2.94 0.22 -2.37
CA THR A 88 1.68 0.82 -2.82
C THR A 88 1.24 1.96 -1.91
N ALA A 89 1.35 1.80 -0.58
CA ALA A 89 1.06 2.87 0.36
C ALA A 89 1.99 4.07 0.18
N ASP A 90 3.32 3.84 0.05
CA ASP A 90 4.30 4.90 -0.18
C ASP A 90 3.97 5.70 -1.46
N GLU A 91 3.69 5.01 -2.57
CA GLU A 91 3.34 5.68 -3.83
C GLU A 91 2.02 6.43 -3.75
N MET A 92 1.02 5.90 -3.05
CA MET A 92 -0.28 6.55 -2.88
C MET A 92 -0.17 7.81 -1.99
N ILE A 93 0.56 7.72 -0.89
CA ILE A 93 0.86 8.85 0.00
C ILE A 93 1.57 9.96 -0.78
N SER A 94 2.63 9.60 -1.51
CA SER A 94 3.40 10.55 -2.32
C SER A 94 2.57 11.23 -3.40
N LEU A 95 1.73 10.45 -4.10
CA LEU A 95 0.87 10.95 -5.16
C LEU A 95 -0.15 11.95 -4.63
N ILE A 96 -0.86 11.59 -3.56
CA ILE A 96 -1.88 12.47 -2.96
C ILE A 96 -1.25 13.73 -2.38
N TRP A 97 -0.12 13.61 -1.69
CA TRP A 97 0.60 14.79 -1.19
C TRP A 97 1.00 15.74 -2.34
N CYS A 98 1.52 15.19 -3.44
CA CYS A 98 1.91 16.00 -4.59
C CYS A 98 0.71 16.72 -5.22
N LEU A 99 -0.44 16.04 -5.32
CA LEU A 99 -1.67 16.60 -5.88
C LEU A 99 -2.34 17.60 -4.93
N SER A 100 -2.27 17.39 -3.61
CA SER A 100 -2.79 18.35 -2.64
C SER A 100 -2.00 19.66 -2.64
N GLU A 101 -0.67 19.56 -2.80
CA GLU A 101 0.20 20.73 -2.97
C GLU A 101 -0.10 21.44 -4.28
N TRP A 102 -0.34 20.71 -5.37
CA TRP A 102 -0.81 21.29 -6.63
C TRP A 102 -2.09 22.08 -6.41
N GLN A 103 -3.12 21.47 -5.84
CA GLN A 103 -4.42 22.11 -5.61
C GLN A 103 -4.27 23.38 -4.76
N THR A 104 -3.38 23.39 -3.79
CA THR A 104 -3.19 24.52 -2.86
C THR A 104 -2.34 25.65 -3.45
N LYS A 105 -1.32 25.31 -4.25
CA LYS A 105 -0.30 26.27 -4.73
C LYS A 105 -0.39 26.60 -6.22
N GLY A 106 -1.35 25.99 -6.94
CA GLY A 106 -1.56 26.20 -8.37
C GLY A 106 -0.54 25.50 -9.28
N GLY A 107 0.28 24.60 -8.75
CA GLY A 107 1.29 23.89 -9.53
C GLY A 107 2.00 22.78 -8.76
N CYS A 108 2.62 21.85 -9.50
CA CYS A 108 3.36 20.74 -8.92
C CYS A 108 4.48 21.26 -7.99
N PRO A 109 4.66 20.69 -6.78
CA PRO A 109 5.72 21.12 -5.87
C PRO A 109 7.11 20.86 -6.48
N GLU A 110 8.10 21.66 -6.09
CA GLU A 110 9.50 21.48 -6.48
C GLU A 110 10.17 20.28 -5.78
N LYS A 111 9.69 19.94 -4.57
CA LYS A 111 10.15 18.80 -3.78
C LYS A 111 8.97 18.07 -3.15
N ILE A 112 8.96 16.74 -3.27
CA ILE A 112 8.06 15.87 -2.52
C ILE A 112 8.58 15.70 -1.09
N LYS A 113 7.87 16.24 -0.10
CA LYS A 113 8.27 16.15 1.32
C LYS A 113 7.76 14.89 2.01
N VAL A 114 6.58 14.43 1.60
CA VAL A 114 5.93 13.23 2.15
C VAL A 114 5.88 12.21 1.03
N ASP A 115 6.93 11.38 0.92
CA ASP A 115 7.14 10.45 -0.19
C ASP A 115 6.94 8.98 0.19
N CYS A 116 6.75 8.69 1.47
CA CYS A 116 6.56 7.36 2.02
C CYS A 116 5.80 7.42 3.35
N ILE A 117 5.41 6.26 3.88
CA ILE A 117 4.81 6.15 5.21
C ILE A 117 5.75 6.72 6.28
N GLY A 118 7.06 6.49 6.19
CA GLY A 118 8.01 7.02 7.18
C GLY A 118 7.93 8.55 7.28
N ALA A 119 8.01 9.23 6.15
CA ALA A 119 7.87 10.69 6.08
C ALA A 119 6.48 11.18 6.53
N LEU A 120 5.42 10.40 6.30
CA LEU A 120 4.08 10.71 6.81
C LEU A 120 4.02 10.60 8.34
N LEU A 121 4.61 9.54 8.92
CA LEU A 121 4.60 9.30 10.37
C LEU A 121 5.47 10.30 11.15
N ASP A 122 6.43 10.94 10.50
CA ASP A 122 7.26 12.00 11.09
C ASP A 122 6.53 13.34 11.24
N LEU A 123 5.36 13.53 10.59
CA LEU A 123 4.54 14.74 10.75
C LEU A 123 3.74 14.71 12.05
N SER A 124 3.35 15.89 12.53
CA SER A 124 2.39 15.96 13.64
C SER A 124 0.95 15.64 13.17
N PRO A 125 0.07 15.11 14.04
CA PRO A 125 -1.26 14.63 13.64
C PRO A 125 -2.13 15.67 12.91
N GLU A 126 -1.98 16.95 13.24
CA GLU A 126 -2.67 18.07 12.60
C GLU A 126 -2.21 18.35 11.15
N GLU A 127 -1.03 17.86 10.76
CA GLU A 127 -0.48 18.00 9.41
C GLU A 127 -0.90 16.86 8.49
N TYR A 128 -1.51 15.79 9.02
CA TYR A 128 -1.97 14.68 8.21
C TYR A 128 -3.08 15.13 7.26
N LEU A 129 -2.93 14.78 5.98
CA LEU A 129 -4.06 14.86 5.06
C LEU A 129 -5.19 13.97 5.58
N LYS A 130 -6.41 14.52 5.56
CA LYS A 130 -7.62 13.87 6.10
C LYS A 130 -7.79 12.38 5.72
N PRO A 131 -7.50 11.93 4.48
CA PRO A 131 -7.61 10.51 4.13
C PRO A 131 -6.72 9.59 4.97
N TRP A 132 -5.61 10.08 5.54
CA TRP A 132 -4.60 9.26 6.22
C TRP A 132 -4.84 9.09 7.70
N THR A 133 -5.49 10.06 8.35
CA THR A 133 -5.72 10.06 9.80
C THR A 133 -6.31 8.74 10.33
N PRO A 134 -7.33 8.12 9.69
CA PRO A 134 -7.92 6.87 10.19
C PRO A 134 -6.97 5.65 10.09
N HIS A 135 -5.94 5.73 9.25
CA HIS A 135 -5.11 4.58 8.87
C HIS A 135 -3.73 4.56 9.52
N ILE A 136 -3.39 5.57 10.33
CA ILE A 136 -2.06 5.72 10.94
C ILE A 136 -1.62 4.45 11.66
N HIS A 137 -2.49 3.82 12.45
CA HIS A 137 -2.14 2.58 13.14
C HIS A 137 -1.73 1.44 12.18
N MET A 138 -2.47 1.26 11.09
CA MET A 138 -2.15 0.26 10.07
C MET A 138 -0.85 0.60 9.35
N LEU A 139 -0.64 1.86 8.99
CA LEU A 139 0.58 2.31 8.32
C LEU A 139 1.81 2.15 9.22
N THR A 140 1.69 2.41 10.52
CA THR A 140 2.75 2.15 11.50
C THR A 140 3.12 0.68 11.54
N GLN A 141 2.14 -0.22 11.70
CA GLN A 141 2.41 -1.67 11.73
C GLN A 141 3.04 -2.16 10.42
N LEU A 142 2.53 -1.71 9.27
CA LEU A 142 3.09 -2.04 7.97
C LEU A 142 4.54 -1.52 7.82
N ASN A 143 4.84 -0.33 8.35
CA ASN A 143 6.19 0.26 8.36
C ASN A 143 7.16 -0.53 9.22
N GLU A 144 6.76 -0.90 10.43
CA GLU A 144 7.59 -1.65 11.36
C GLU A 144 7.95 -3.02 10.81
N ILE A 145 6.96 -3.76 10.30
CA ILE A 145 7.16 -5.10 9.71
C ILE A 145 8.03 -4.99 8.44
N ALA A 146 7.72 -4.07 7.52
CA ALA A 146 8.51 -3.92 6.29
C ALA A 146 9.97 -3.50 6.57
N ASN A 147 10.19 -2.67 7.59
CA ASN A 147 11.54 -2.28 7.99
C ASN A 147 12.28 -3.44 8.68
N ALA A 148 11.60 -4.26 9.49
CA ALA A 148 12.18 -5.45 10.10
C ALA A 148 12.73 -6.41 9.03
N PHE A 149 11.90 -6.79 8.05
CA PHE A 149 12.30 -7.64 6.92
C PHE A 149 13.50 -7.11 6.13
N LYS A 150 13.62 -5.78 6.03
CA LYS A 150 14.68 -5.15 5.23
C LYS A 150 15.99 -4.92 5.99
N HIS A 151 15.91 -4.65 7.29
CA HIS A 151 17.02 -4.06 8.04
C HIS A 151 17.41 -4.80 9.32
N SER A 152 16.53 -5.62 9.88
CA SER A 152 16.82 -6.27 11.15
C SER A 152 17.60 -7.57 10.97
N PHE A 153 18.75 -7.65 11.63
CA PHE A 153 19.62 -8.82 11.59
C PHE A 153 19.00 -10.05 12.29
N VAL A 154 18.20 -9.81 13.34
CA VAL A 154 17.58 -10.86 14.15
C VAL A 154 16.29 -11.41 13.55
N ASP A 155 15.82 -10.84 12.44
CA ASP A 155 14.56 -11.26 11.83
C ASP A 155 14.58 -12.73 11.39
N SER A 156 15.72 -13.21 10.88
CA SER A 156 15.87 -14.62 10.47
C SER A 156 15.83 -15.64 11.62
N ASP A 157 15.79 -15.19 12.88
CA ASP A 157 15.66 -16.08 14.04
C ASP A 157 14.19 -16.46 14.32
N ILE A 158 13.23 -15.98 13.51
CA ILE A 158 11.81 -16.29 13.63
C ILE A 158 11.40 -17.46 12.72
N ASN A 159 10.71 -18.44 13.30
CA ASN A 159 10.09 -19.54 12.53
C ASN A 159 8.75 -19.94 13.15
N VAL A 160 7.81 -19.00 13.17
CA VAL A 160 6.46 -19.18 13.72
C VAL A 160 5.38 -19.00 12.66
N ILE A 161 4.22 -19.59 12.91
CA ILE A 161 3.04 -19.54 12.05
C ILE A 161 1.80 -19.34 12.91
N GLY A 162 0.80 -18.64 12.37
CA GLY A 162 -0.44 -18.38 13.09
C GLY A 162 -1.23 -19.67 13.31
N ARG A 163 -1.74 -19.88 14.54
CA ARG A 163 -2.51 -21.08 14.90
C ARG A 163 -3.89 -21.09 14.24
N ASP A 164 -4.61 -19.98 14.37
CA ASP A 164 -6.04 -19.91 14.04
C ASP A 164 -6.28 -19.30 12.65
N GLU A 165 -5.37 -18.43 12.20
CA GLU A 165 -5.40 -17.75 10.91
C GLU A 165 -3.97 -17.45 10.41
N PRO A 166 -3.76 -17.17 9.11
CA PRO A 166 -2.44 -16.79 8.63
C PRO A 166 -2.06 -15.41 9.15
N CYS A 167 -0.84 -15.31 9.66
CA CYS A 167 -0.26 -14.11 10.23
C CYS A 167 1.07 -13.82 9.57
N VAL A 168 1.47 -12.55 9.62
CA VAL A 168 2.85 -12.14 9.41
C VAL A 168 3.50 -11.87 10.75
N TYR A 169 4.75 -12.31 10.92
CA TYR A 169 5.54 -12.02 12.09
C TYR A 169 6.90 -11.47 11.68
N ALA A 170 7.47 -10.61 12.51
CA ALA A 170 8.80 -10.06 12.30
C ALA A 170 9.49 -9.76 13.63
N LEU A 171 10.82 -9.88 13.66
CA LEU A 171 11.64 -9.40 14.77
C LEU A 171 12.37 -8.13 14.32
N SER A 172 12.19 -7.05 15.06
CA SER A 172 12.92 -5.81 14.80
C SER A 172 13.89 -5.49 15.93
N LEU A 173 15.10 -5.09 15.54
CA LEU A 173 16.12 -4.53 16.40
C LEU A 173 16.55 -3.20 15.79
N ASP A 174 16.18 -2.08 16.43
CA ASP A 174 16.42 -0.75 15.88
C ASP A 174 17.91 -0.52 15.59
N ARG A 175 18.22 -0.25 14.31
CA ARG A 175 19.58 -0.10 13.76
C ARG A 175 20.55 -1.21 14.21
N ASN A 176 20.03 -2.41 14.50
CA ASN A 176 20.76 -3.56 15.04
C ASN A 176 21.54 -3.26 16.34
N LYS A 177 21.00 -2.36 17.19
CA LYS A 177 21.58 -2.02 18.49
C LYS A 177 20.93 -2.84 19.60
N LEU A 178 21.71 -3.67 20.29
CA LEU A 178 21.22 -4.48 21.43
C LEU A 178 20.52 -3.65 22.52
N ALA A 179 21.01 -2.43 22.77
CA ALA A 179 20.43 -1.51 23.75
C ALA A 179 18.98 -1.07 23.43
N SER A 180 18.57 -1.15 22.17
CA SER A 180 17.19 -0.82 21.76
C SER A 180 16.17 -1.90 22.13
N GLY A 181 16.65 -3.11 22.48
CA GLY A 181 15.80 -4.28 22.72
C GLY A 181 15.22 -4.88 21.43
N VAL A 182 14.99 -6.18 21.44
CA VAL A 182 14.28 -6.88 20.35
C VAL A 182 12.79 -6.66 20.54
N GLN A 183 12.10 -6.28 19.47
CA GLN A 183 10.65 -6.17 19.43
C GLN A 183 10.08 -7.23 18.51
N PHE A 184 9.00 -7.87 18.95
CA PHE A 184 8.26 -8.85 18.19
C PHE A 184 6.99 -8.22 17.64
N HIS A 185 6.81 -8.31 16.32
CA HIS A 185 5.63 -7.84 15.61
C HIS A 185 4.84 -9.04 15.11
N GLY A 186 3.52 -9.00 15.25
CA GLY A 186 2.64 -10.07 14.82
C GLY A 186 1.28 -9.52 14.40
N VAL A 187 0.91 -9.74 13.14
CA VAL A 187 -0.31 -9.17 12.55
C VAL A 187 -1.05 -10.23 11.74
N SER A 188 -2.37 -10.30 11.96
CA SER A 188 -3.28 -11.10 11.13
C SER A 188 -3.30 -10.59 9.69
N LEU A 189 -3.10 -11.47 8.71
CA LEU A 189 -3.24 -11.09 7.31
C LEU A 189 -4.67 -10.68 6.96
N MET A 190 -5.68 -11.23 7.67
CA MET A 190 -7.07 -10.84 7.49
C MET A 190 -7.31 -9.39 7.95
N TRP A 191 -6.80 -9.05 9.13
CA TRP A 191 -6.86 -7.68 9.64
C TRP A 191 -6.13 -6.72 8.70
N LEU A 192 -4.91 -7.07 8.30
CA LEU A 192 -4.10 -6.23 7.42
C LEU A 192 -4.81 -6.01 6.09
N ALA A 193 -5.38 -7.06 5.49
CA ALA A 193 -6.09 -6.95 4.24
C ALA A 193 -7.33 -6.04 4.33
N LYS A 194 -8.09 -6.16 5.43
CA LYS A 194 -9.26 -5.31 5.68
C LYS A 194 -8.87 -3.85 5.94
N ALA A 195 -7.86 -3.61 6.78
CA ALA A 195 -7.39 -2.27 7.10
C ALA A 195 -6.78 -1.57 5.87
N PHE A 196 -6.00 -2.31 5.08
CA PHE A 196 -5.42 -1.79 3.85
C PHE A 196 -6.47 -1.56 2.75
N THR A 197 -7.54 -2.38 2.69
CA THR A 197 -8.71 -2.10 1.85
C THR A 197 -9.31 -0.73 2.16
N ALA A 198 -9.51 -0.41 3.44
CA ALA A 198 -10.05 0.88 3.84
C ALA A 198 -9.11 2.03 3.44
N PHE A 199 -7.82 1.91 3.71
CA PHE A 199 -6.79 2.86 3.26
C PHE A 199 -6.81 3.09 1.75
N TYR A 200 -6.85 2.00 0.97
CA TYR A 200 -6.88 2.05 -0.48
C TYR A 200 -8.13 2.78 -0.99
N LYS A 201 -9.31 2.47 -0.43
CA LYS A 201 -10.57 3.11 -0.82
C LYS A 201 -10.57 4.61 -0.52
N ASP A 202 -10.15 5.01 0.69
CA ASP A 202 -10.09 6.42 1.07
C ASP A 202 -9.11 7.22 0.19
N GLY A 203 -7.95 6.61 -0.15
CA GLY A 203 -7.00 7.21 -1.08
C GLY A 203 -7.56 7.33 -2.50
N MET A 204 -8.22 6.29 -3.01
CA MET A 204 -8.85 6.31 -4.33
C MET A 204 -10.02 7.30 -4.40
N ASP A 205 -10.81 7.44 -3.34
CA ASP A 205 -11.91 8.41 -3.26
C ASP A 205 -11.38 9.84 -3.23
N TRP A 206 -10.29 10.10 -2.50
CA TRP A 206 -9.62 11.40 -2.55
C TRP A 206 -9.11 11.73 -3.96
N LEU A 207 -8.43 10.78 -4.62
CA LEU A 207 -7.92 10.97 -5.98
C LEU A 207 -9.04 11.18 -7.01
N ARG A 208 -10.18 10.49 -6.83
CA ARG A 208 -11.37 10.69 -7.67
C ARG A 208 -11.94 12.09 -7.48
N ALA A 209 -12.09 12.54 -6.24
CA ALA A 209 -12.56 13.90 -5.95
C ALA A 209 -11.61 14.97 -6.54
N PHE A 210 -10.30 14.75 -6.45
CA PHE A 210 -9.31 15.61 -7.13
C PHE A 210 -9.54 15.63 -8.64
N SER A 211 -9.72 14.46 -9.27
CA SER A 211 -9.99 14.34 -10.71
C SER A 211 -11.22 15.14 -11.11
N GLU A 212 -12.33 15.00 -10.40
CA GLU A 212 -13.60 15.66 -10.73
C GLU A 212 -13.50 17.19 -10.66
N GLN A 213 -12.71 17.71 -9.72
CA GLN A 213 -12.52 19.15 -9.53
C GLN A 213 -11.53 19.78 -10.53
N ASN A 214 -10.62 18.99 -11.08
CA ASN A 214 -9.49 19.49 -11.88
C ASN A 214 -9.47 18.96 -13.31
N LEU A 215 -10.49 18.18 -13.71
CA LEU A 215 -10.59 17.65 -15.06
C LEU A 215 -10.58 18.81 -16.07
N PRO A 216 -9.64 18.86 -17.02
CA PRO A 216 -9.65 19.89 -18.04
C PRO A 216 -10.93 19.78 -18.89
N PRO A 217 -11.51 20.91 -19.33
CA PRO A 217 -12.68 20.89 -20.18
C PRO A 217 -12.38 20.14 -21.49
N PRO A 218 -13.38 19.48 -22.08
CA PRO A 218 -13.21 18.80 -23.36
C PRO A 218 -12.71 19.80 -24.42
N VAL A 219 -11.74 19.35 -25.24
CA VAL A 219 -11.03 20.15 -26.25
C VAL A 219 -11.97 20.89 -27.23
N ASN A 220 -13.24 20.46 -27.36
CA ASN A 220 -14.23 21.06 -28.25
C ASN A 220 -14.86 22.37 -27.75
N GLU A 221 -14.62 22.81 -26.50
CA GLU A 221 -15.17 24.08 -25.98
C GLU A 221 -14.17 25.25 -26.06
N GLN A 222 -12.86 24.99 -26.22
CA GLN A 222 -11.84 26.05 -26.31
C GLN A 222 -11.80 26.78 -27.66
N VAL A 223 -12.53 26.29 -28.68
CA VAL A 223 -12.55 26.90 -30.03
C VAL A 223 -13.69 27.92 -30.17
N LYS A 224 -14.67 27.95 -29.26
CA LYS A 224 -15.81 28.89 -29.36
C LYS A 224 -15.51 30.29 -28.84
N ASP A 225 -14.57 30.44 -27.92
CA ASP A 225 -14.24 31.74 -27.31
C ASP A 225 -13.09 32.49 -28.00
N ALA A 226 -12.48 31.92 -29.05
CA ALA A 226 -11.46 32.59 -29.86
C ALA A 226 -12.02 33.22 -31.16
N SER A 227 -13.35 33.27 -31.32
CA SER A 227 -14.04 33.71 -32.53
C SER A 227 -15.02 34.88 -32.32
N HIS A 228 -14.71 35.81 -31.40
CA HIS A 228 -15.43 37.09 -31.25
C HIS A 228 -14.47 38.26 -31.06
#